data_AF-A0A0S8GMD4-F1
#
_entry.id   AF-A0A0S8GMD4-F1
#
_cell.length_a   1.000
_cell.length_b   1.000
_cell.length_c   1.000
_cell.angle_alpha   90.00
_cell.angle_beta   90.00
_cell.angle_gamma   90.00
#
_symmetry.space_group_name_H-M   'P 1'
#
loop_
_entity.id
_entity.type
_entity.pdbx_description
1 polymer ?
#
loop_
_entity_poly.entity_id
_entity_poly.type
_entity_poly.pdbx_seq_one_letter_code
_entity_poly.pdbx_strand_id
1 'polypeptide(L)'
;MARAASSLLVACVLAGATGWGTLAIYYSDLKSSVLRTTLALSFALFGTTALVLLARQRWRWRAIGAFALVFAVLLAWWGSIAPSNDRDWKPEVAVLPYATFDGDLVTLHNIRNFKYRSETDFTPAYYDKTFDLRKLQSVDLVTSYWAGPAIAHVFTSFGFGANDYLAISIERRDERGEDYSTLKGLFKQYELFYVVADERDVIRLRTNYRREPPEDVYLYRLQGST
;
A
#
# COMPACT_ATOMS: atom_id res chain seq x y z
N MET A 1 1.80 4.31 43.32
CA MET A 1 2.37 3.77 42.05
C MET A 1 1.32 3.68 40.94
N ALA A 2 0.17 3.03 41.14
CA ALA A 2 -0.87 2.84 40.10
C ALA A 2 -1.37 4.13 39.40
N ARG A 3 -1.60 5.22 40.14
CA ARG A 3 -2.06 6.50 39.57
C ARG A 3 -1.00 7.20 38.70
N ALA A 4 0.27 7.05 39.05
CA ALA A 4 1.38 7.60 38.27
C ALA A 4 1.56 6.82 36.96
N ALA A 5 1.54 5.48 37.05
CA ALA A 5 1.56 4.60 35.87
C ALA A 5 0.38 4.88 34.92
N SER A 6 -0.83 5.06 35.45
CA SER A 6 -2.02 5.39 34.65
C SER A 6 -1.91 6.76 33.96
N SER A 7 -1.29 7.74 34.61
CA SER A 7 -1.10 9.08 34.04
C SER A 7 -0.04 9.09 32.95
N LEU A 8 1.04 8.33 33.15
CA LEU A 8 2.08 8.12 32.13
C LEU A 8 1.51 7.43 30.90
N LEU A 9 0.73 6.36 31.08
CA LEU A 9 0.09 5.65 29.97
C LEU A 9 -0.80 6.59 29.13
N VAL A 10 -1.65 7.40 29.79
CA VAL A 10 -2.51 8.36 29.09
C VAL A 10 -1.67 9.41 28.33
N ALA A 11 -0.57 9.88 28.92
CA ALA A 11 0.34 10.80 28.25
C ALA A 11 1.00 10.17 27.01
N CYS A 12 1.45 8.91 27.10
CA CYS A 12 2.02 8.17 25.97
C CYS A 12 0.99 7.97 24.85
N VAL A 13 -0.24 7.57 25.19
CA VAL A 13 -1.32 7.40 24.21
C VAL A 13 -1.64 8.74 23.52
N LEU A 14 -1.75 9.83 24.28
CA LEU A 14 -2.06 11.15 23.74
C LEU A 14 -0.91 11.66 22.85
N ALA A 15 0.35 11.44 23.25
CA ALA A 15 1.52 11.79 22.46
C ALA A 15 1.57 10.98 21.14
N GLY A 16 1.31 9.68 21.21
CA GLY A 16 1.23 8.81 20.03
C GLY A 16 0.10 9.22 19.08
N ALA A 17 -1.09 9.50 19.61
CA ALA A 17 -2.23 9.99 18.83
C ALA A 17 -1.97 11.38 18.23
N THR A 18 -1.26 12.25 18.95
CA THR A 18 -0.84 13.57 18.43
C THR A 18 0.13 13.40 17.28
N GLY A 19 1.16 12.56 17.44
CA GLY A 19 2.14 12.29 16.39
C GLY A 19 1.50 11.66 15.15
N TRP A 20 0.72 10.60 15.34
CA TRP A 20 0.01 9.94 14.25
C TRP A 20 -0.97 10.88 13.55
N GLY A 21 -1.79 11.63 14.29
CA GLY A 21 -2.76 12.55 13.70
C GLY A 21 -2.10 13.71 12.94
N THR A 22 -0.97 14.22 13.45
CA THR A 22 -0.18 15.24 12.74
C THR A 22 0.32 14.71 11.41
N LEU A 23 0.86 13.49 11.39
CA LEU A 23 1.35 12.86 10.15
C LEU A 23 0.20 12.51 9.19
N ALA A 24 -0.93 12.03 9.70
CA ALA A 24 -2.12 11.75 8.90
C ALA A 24 -2.66 12.99 8.19
N ILE A 25 -2.66 14.14 8.88
CA ILE A 25 -3.02 15.42 8.26
C ILE A 25 -1.92 15.84 7.28
N TYR A 26 -0.65 15.82 7.68
CA TYR A 26 0.47 16.29 6.86
C TYR A 26 0.64 15.52 5.56
N TYR A 27 0.34 14.22 5.55
CA TYR A 27 0.42 13.38 4.35
C TYR A 27 -0.90 13.23 3.62
N SER A 28 -1.96 13.91 4.04
CA SER A 28 -3.29 13.80 3.40
C SER A 28 -3.34 14.22 1.93
N ASP A 29 -4.44 13.83 1.30
CA ASP A 29 -4.86 14.16 -0.07
C ASP A 29 -5.36 15.62 -0.23
N LEU A 30 -5.27 16.44 0.81
CA LEU A 30 -5.57 17.86 0.74
C LEU A 30 -4.69 18.54 -0.33
N LYS A 31 -5.32 18.99 -1.43
CA LYS A 31 -4.65 19.57 -2.59
C LYS A 31 -3.72 20.75 -2.27
N SER A 32 -4.06 21.53 -1.23
CA SER A 32 -3.24 22.67 -0.82
C SER A 32 -2.20 22.28 0.23
N SER A 33 -0.93 22.33 -0.16
CA SER A 33 0.21 22.09 0.73
C SER A 33 0.21 23.03 1.96
N VAL A 34 -0.20 24.29 1.76
CA VAL A 34 -0.29 25.30 2.83
C VAL A 34 -1.37 24.90 3.84
N LEU A 35 -2.57 24.54 3.36
CA LEU A 35 -3.67 24.10 4.22
C LEU A 35 -3.25 22.86 5.03
N ARG A 36 -2.68 21.88 4.34
CA ARG A 36 -2.23 20.62 4.94
C ARG A 36 -1.20 20.83 6.05
N THR A 37 -0.18 21.64 5.77
CA THR A 37 0.87 21.97 6.74
C THR A 37 0.31 22.77 7.92
N THR A 38 -0.58 23.73 7.65
CA THR A 38 -1.19 24.57 8.69
C THR A 38 -2.06 23.75 9.63
N LEU A 39 -2.89 22.84 9.10
CA LEU A 39 -3.72 21.95 9.90
C LEU A 39 -2.87 20.96 10.72
N ALA A 40 -1.81 20.41 10.13
CA ALA A 40 -0.90 19.52 10.83
C ALA A 40 -0.21 20.23 12.01
N LEU A 41 0.33 21.43 11.79
CA LEU A 41 0.95 22.24 12.85
C LEU A 41 -0.06 22.65 13.92
N SER A 42 -1.28 23.00 13.53
CA SER A 42 -2.36 23.35 14.46
C SER A 42 -2.75 22.15 15.33
N PHE A 43 -2.86 20.96 14.74
CA PHE A 43 -3.15 19.73 15.47
C PHE A 43 -2.00 19.34 16.42
N ALA A 44 -0.74 19.47 15.98
CA ALA A 44 0.43 19.26 16.82
C ALA A 44 0.47 20.22 18.02
N LEU A 45 0.18 21.50 17.80
CA LEU A 45 0.09 22.50 18.87
C LEU A 45 -1.06 22.20 19.84
N PHE A 46 -2.21 21.78 19.32
CA PHE A 46 -3.35 21.38 20.13
C PHE A 46 -3.05 20.15 21.00
N GLY A 47 -2.43 19.11 20.42
CA GLY A 47 -2.04 17.91 21.16
C GLY A 47 -0.96 18.17 22.22
N THR A 48 0.06 18.97 21.91
CA THR A 48 1.08 19.39 22.90
C THR A 48 0.47 20.23 24.02
N THR A 49 -0.47 21.12 23.71
CA THR A 49 -1.22 21.86 24.73
C THR A 49 -2.04 20.92 25.62
N ALA A 50 -2.71 19.92 25.04
CA ALA A 50 -3.44 18.91 25.80
C ALA A 50 -2.51 18.08 26.72
N LEU A 51 -1.30 17.73 26.28
CA LEU A 51 -0.28 17.08 27.12
C LEU A 51 0.14 17.95 28.32
N VAL A 52 0.40 19.23 28.09
CA VAL A 52 0.77 20.17 29.17
C VAL A 52 -0.39 20.34 30.17
N LEU A 53 -1.63 20.42 29.68
CA LEU A 53 -2.82 20.52 30.52
C LEU A 53 -3.13 19.22 31.27
N LEU A 54 -2.70 18.06 30.78
CA LEU A 54 -2.84 16.77 31.45
C LEU A 54 -2.15 16.76 32.83
N ALA A 55 -1.02 17.47 32.96
CA ALA A 55 -0.28 17.63 34.21
C ALA A 55 -1.01 18.52 35.23
N ARG A 56 -2.02 19.28 34.81
CA ARG A 56 -2.80 20.19 35.68
C ARG A 56 -4.11 19.52 36.08
N GLN A 57 -4.20 19.04 37.33
CA GLN A 57 -5.34 18.24 37.83
C GLN A 57 -6.72 18.86 37.57
N ARG A 58 -6.85 20.19 37.64
CA ARG A 58 -8.11 20.91 37.36
C ARG A 58 -8.57 20.86 35.89
N TRP A 59 -7.66 20.67 34.94
CA TRP A 59 -7.97 20.67 33.50
C TRP A 59 -7.92 19.29 32.86
N ARG A 60 -7.33 18.30 33.54
CA ARG A 60 -7.04 16.98 32.97
C ARG A 60 -8.21 16.38 32.17
N TRP A 61 -9.40 16.28 32.77
CA TRP A 61 -10.56 15.68 32.11
C TRP A 61 -11.11 16.52 30.95
N ARG A 62 -11.00 17.86 31.04
CA ARG A 62 -11.39 18.76 29.95
C ARG A 62 -10.42 18.64 28.77
N ALA A 63 -9.11 18.55 29.04
CA ALA A 63 -8.09 18.35 28.01
C ALA A 63 -8.26 16.99 27.31
N ILE A 64 -8.50 15.91 28.07
CA ILE A 64 -8.78 14.58 27.52
C ILE A 64 -10.04 14.61 26.66
N GLY A 65 -11.15 15.15 27.16
CA GLY A 65 -12.42 15.21 26.43
C GLY A 65 -12.33 16.03 25.14
N ALA A 66 -11.70 17.20 25.20
CA ALA A 66 -11.50 18.04 24.02
C ALA A 66 -10.60 17.36 22.98
N PHE A 67 -9.49 16.76 23.42
CA PHE A 67 -8.61 16.03 22.50
C PHE A 67 -9.31 14.83 21.87
N ALA A 68 -10.01 14.03 22.68
CA ALA A 68 -10.75 12.87 22.20
C ALA A 68 -11.81 13.24 21.15
N LEU A 69 -12.52 14.36 21.35
CA LEU A 69 -13.50 14.85 20.39
C LEU A 69 -12.86 15.21 19.04
N VAL A 70 -11.81 16.06 19.05
CA VAL A 70 -11.11 16.47 17.82
C VAL A 70 -10.46 15.26 17.14
N PHE A 71 -9.88 14.36 17.92
CA PHE A 71 -9.29 13.13 17.39
C PHE A 71 -10.35 12.19 16.79
N ALA A 72 -11.53 12.09 17.38
CA ALA A 72 -12.65 11.33 16.80
C ALA A 72 -13.10 11.91 15.46
N VAL A 73 -13.15 13.24 15.31
CA VAL A 73 -13.41 13.90 14.02
C VAL A 73 -12.32 13.56 13.00
N LEU A 74 -11.05 13.61 13.40
CA LEU A 74 -9.94 13.23 12.54
C LEU A 74 -10.03 11.77 12.08
N LEU A 75 -10.36 10.84 13.00
CA LEU A 75 -10.56 9.43 12.68
C LEU A 75 -11.75 9.21 11.74
N ALA A 76 -12.85 9.92 11.94
CA ALA A 76 -14.02 9.84 11.07
C ALA A 76 -13.68 10.32 9.64
N TRP A 77 -13.00 11.46 9.52
CA TRP A 77 -12.53 11.97 8.23
C TRP A 77 -11.53 11.01 7.57
N TRP A 78 -10.50 10.56 8.30
CA TRP A 78 -9.51 9.62 7.78
C TRP A 78 -10.13 8.27 7.38
N GLY A 79 -11.14 7.81 8.13
CA GLY A 79 -11.94 6.63 7.81
C GLY A 79 -12.77 6.78 6.53
N SER A 80 -13.23 8.00 6.24
CA SER A 80 -14.06 8.31 5.06
C SER A 80 -13.27 8.44 3.75
N ILE A 81 -11.94 8.48 3.79
CA ILE A 81 -11.09 8.47 2.58
C ILE A 81 -11.32 7.14 1.86
N ALA A 82 -12.00 7.21 0.72
CA ALA A 82 -12.34 6.06 -0.12
C ALA A 82 -11.33 5.91 -1.27
N PRO A 83 -10.91 4.67 -1.59
CA PRO A 83 -10.13 4.42 -2.79
C PRO A 83 -10.98 4.69 -4.03
N SER A 84 -10.34 5.11 -5.13
CA SER A 84 -10.99 5.25 -6.44
C SER A 84 -10.28 4.38 -7.48
N ASN A 85 -11.01 3.86 -8.45
CA ASN A 85 -10.44 3.28 -9.66
C ASN A 85 -10.39 4.26 -10.84
N ASP A 86 -11.01 5.43 -10.68
CA ASP A 86 -11.14 6.47 -11.69
C ASP A 86 -10.25 7.67 -11.30
N ARG A 87 -9.00 7.61 -11.75
CA ARG A 87 -7.94 8.61 -11.57
C ARG A 87 -7.01 8.61 -12.79
N ASP A 88 -6.16 9.63 -12.91
CA ASP A 88 -5.14 9.65 -13.96
C ASP A 88 -3.95 8.75 -13.57
N TRP A 89 -4.10 7.45 -13.81
CA TRP A 89 -3.10 6.44 -13.46
C TRP A 89 -1.86 6.50 -14.35
N LYS A 90 -0.71 6.11 -13.79
CA LYS A 90 0.49 5.87 -14.59
C LYS A 90 0.27 4.71 -15.58
N PRO A 91 0.92 4.74 -16.77
CA PRO A 91 0.71 3.74 -17.82
C PRO A 91 0.91 2.28 -17.37
N GLU A 92 1.85 2.02 -16.47
CA GLU A 92 2.18 0.70 -15.90
C GLU A 92 1.09 0.08 -15.01
N VAL A 93 0.14 0.90 -14.56
CA VAL A 93 -0.94 0.52 -13.63
C VAL A 93 -2.33 1.03 -14.10
N ALA A 94 -2.43 1.44 -15.36
CA ALA A 94 -3.61 2.09 -15.90
C ALA A 94 -4.81 1.14 -16.09
N VAL A 95 -4.55 -0.11 -16.48
CA VAL A 95 -5.60 -1.09 -16.79
C VAL A 95 -5.74 -2.11 -15.65
N LEU A 96 -6.97 -2.30 -15.19
CA LEU A 96 -7.28 -3.28 -14.14
C LEU A 96 -7.58 -4.66 -14.72
N PRO A 97 -6.98 -5.73 -14.19
CA PRO A 97 -7.38 -7.08 -14.53
C PRO A 97 -8.68 -7.47 -13.84
N TYR A 98 -9.42 -8.38 -14.46
CA TYR A 98 -10.59 -9.03 -13.87
C TYR A 98 -10.71 -10.47 -14.38
N ALA A 99 -11.53 -11.26 -13.70
CA ALA A 99 -11.72 -12.68 -14.00
C ALA A 99 -13.20 -13.00 -14.22
N THR A 100 -13.48 -13.88 -15.17
CA THR A 100 -14.78 -14.54 -15.33
C THR A 100 -14.60 -16.05 -15.15
N PHE A 101 -15.59 -16.69 -14.52
CA PHE A 101 -15.52 -18.09 -14.09
C PHE A 101 -16.62 -18.90 -14.76
N ASP A 102 -16.27 -20.06 -15.32
CA ASP A 102 -17.17 -21.09 -15.82
C ASP A 102 -16.69 -22.46 -15.32
N GLY A 103 -17.17 -22.87 -14.15
CA GLY A 103 -16.68 -24.05 -13.45
C GLY A 103 -15.18 -23.97 -13.16
N ASP A 104 -14.42 -24.94 -13.67
CA ASP A 104 -12.95 -24.99 -13.54
C ASP A 104 -12.21 -24.13 -14.59
N LEU A 105 -12.93 -23.44 -15.47
CA LEU A 105 -12.35 -22.53 -16.46
C LEU A 105 -12.38 -21.11 -15.93
N VAL A 106 -11.21 -20.46 -15.89
CA VAL A 106 -11.05 -19.07 -15.49
C VAL A 106 -10.55 -18.27 -16.68
N THR A 107 -11.36 -17.33 -17.17
CA THR A 107 -10.92 -16.37 -18.17
C THR A 107 -10.42 -15.11 -17.46
N LEU A 108 -9.13 -14.86 -17.58
CA LEU A 108 -8.50 -13.65 -17.08
C LEU A 108 -8.42 -12.64 -18.20
N HIS A 109 -8.85 -11.43 -17.87
CA HIS A 109 -8.88 -10.30 -18.78
C HIS A 109 -7.83 -9.27 -18.38
N ASN A 110 -7.27 -8.58 -19.38
CA ASN A 110 -6.22 -7.59 -19.21
C ASN A 110 -4.95 -8.14 -18.52
N ILE A 111 -4.51 -9.33 -18.91
CA ILE A 111 -3.23 -9.88 -18.45
C ILE A 111 -2.11 -9.03 -19.04
N ARG A 112 -1.31 -8.41 -18.17
CA ARG A 112 -0.23 -7.50 -18.56
C ARG A 112 0.94 -8.26 -19.19
N ASN A 113 1.46 -7.74 -20.31
CA ASN A 113 2.60 -8.32 -21.02
C ASN A 113 3.49 -7.24 -21.66
N PHE A 114 3.98 -6.33 -20.83
CA PHE A 114 4.71 -5.16 -21.31
C PHE A 114 6.07 -5.53 -21.91
N LYS A 115 6.46 -4.80 -22.96
CA LYS A 115 7.79 -4.94 -23.57
C LYS A 115 8.68 -3.79 -23.15
N TYR A 116 9.64 -4.08 -22.28
CA TYR A 116 10.54 -3.10 -21.69
C TYR A 116 11.81 -2.87 -22.53
N ARG A 117 12.23 -1.62 -22.60
CA ARG A 117 13.55 -1.15 -23.10
C ARG A 117 14.38 -0.57 -21.95
N SER A 118 13.73 0.08 -20.99
CA SER A 118 14.25 0.44 -19.66
C SER A 118 13.14 0.27 -18.61
N GLU A 119 13.40 0.62 -17.35
CA GLU A 119 12.36 0.63 -16.30
C GLU A 119 11.16 1.52 -16.65
N THR A 120 11.42 2.67 -17.30
CA THR A 120 10.41 3.70 -17.60
C THR A 120 10.08 3.82 -19.09
N ASP A 121 10.81 3.12 -19.97
CA ASP A 121 10.54 3.05 -21.39
C ASP A 121 10.05 1.65 -21.78
N PHE A 122 8.76 1.55 -22.09
CA PHE A 122 8.09 0.28 -22.41
C PHE A 122 6.95 0.47 -23.40
N THR A 123 6.51 -0.63 -24.01
CA THR A 123 5.29 -0.66 -24.83
C THR A 123 4.21 -1.42 -24.06
N PRO A 124 3.12 -0.74 -23.65
CA PRO A 124 1.98 -1.38 -23.01
C PRO A 124 1.37 -2.45 -23.92
N ALA A 125 1.07 -3.62 -23.36
CA ALA A 125 0.32 -4.67 -24.03
C ALA A 125 -0.44 -5.50 -23.00
N TYR A 126 -1.63 -5.94 -23.39
CA TYR A 126 -2.53 -6.74 -22.58
C TYR A 126 -3.16 -7.83 -23.44
N TYR A 127 -3.49 -8.97 -22.84
CA TYR A 127 -4.20 -10.04 -23.51
C TYR A 127 -5.18 -10.73 -22.56
N ASP A 128 -6.15 -11.42 -23.15
CA ASP A 128 -7.12 -12.23 -22.42
C ASP A 128 -6.80 -13.70 -22.63
N LYS A 129 -6.99 -14.51 -21.59
CA LYS A 129 -6.72 -15.96 -21.67
C LYS A 129 -7.56 -16.76 -20.70
N THR A 130 -8.06 -17.89 -21.19
CA THR A 130 -8.75 -18.89 -20.37
C THR A 130 -7.77 -19.95 -19.88
N PHE A 131 -7.78 -20.19 -18.58
CA PHE A 131 -7.00 -21.21 -17.88
C PHE A 131 -7.93 -22.30 -17.34
N ASP A 132 -7.51 -23.56 -17.47
CA ASP A 132 -8.20 -24.71 -16.88
C ASP A 132 -7.53 -25.04 -15.55
N LEU A 133 -8.22 -24.81 -14.43
CA LEU A 133 -7.69 -25.01 -13.09
C LEU A 133 -7.27 -26.46 -12.83
N ARG A 134 -7.86 -27.43 -13.53
CA ARG A 134 -7.48 -28.86 -13.45
C ARG A 134 -6.10 -29.12 -14.05
N LYS A 135 -5.57 -28.19 -14.85
CA LYS A 135 -4.22 -28.23 -15.42
C LYS A 135 -3.20 -27.45 -14.61
N LEU A 136 -3.56 -26.90 -13.45
CA LEU A 136 -2.60 -26.25 -12.56
C LEU A 136 -1.58 -27.29 -12.06
N GLN A 137 -0.30 -27.06 -12.35
CA GLN A 137 0.81 -27.97 -12.03
C GLN A 137 1.69 -27.46 -10.90
N SER A 138 1.80 -26.13 -10.77
CA SER A 138 2.65 -25.53 -9.73
C SER A 138 2.13 -24.17 -9.28
N VAL A 139 2.49 -23.85 -8.03
CA VAL A 139 2.47 -22.48 -7.52
C VAL A 139 3.87 -22.17 -7.02
N ASP A 140 4.41 -21.06 -7.49
CA ASP A 140 5.73 -20.56 -7.15
C ASP A 140 5.56 -19.26 -6.35
N LEU A 141 6.21 -19.18 -5.19
CA LEU A 141 6.31 -17.95 -4.41
C LEU A 141 7.53 -17.18 -4.89
N VAL A 142 7.32 -15.94 -5.32
CA VAL A 142 8.39 -15.05 -5.75
C VAL A 142 8.60 -13.96 -4.72
N THR A 143 9.83 -13.78 -4.29
CA THR A 143 10.23 -12.72 -3.35
C THR A 143 11.23 -11.80 -4.01
N SER A 144 10.97 -10.50 -4.01
CA SER A 144 11.89 -9.47 -4.47
C SER A 144 12.37 -8.59 -3.32
N TYR A 145 13.68 -8.35 -3.23
CA TYR A 145 14.31 -7.52 -2.20
C TYR A 145 15.02 -6.33 -2.84
N TRP A 146 14.64 -5.11 -2.46
CA TRP A 146 15.25 -3.85 -2.91
C TRP A 146 15.62 -2.90 -1.76
N ALA A 147 15.15 -3.18 -0.55
CA ALA A 147 15.33 -2.36 0.65
C ALA A 147 16.00 -3.15 1.80
N GLY A 148 16.97 -4.00 1.46
CA GLY A 148 17.64 -4.92 2.38
C GLY A 148 16.87 -6.22 2.62
N PRO A 149 17.39 -7.14 3.46
CA PRO A 149 16.87 -8.50 3.57
C PRO A 149 15.62 -8.65 4.47
N ALA A 150 15.22 -7.59 5.18
CA ALA A 150 14.15 -7.67 6.18
C ALA A 150 12.73 -7.52 5.60
N ILE A 151 12.60 -6.97 4.39
CA ILE A 151 11.32 -6.68 3.75
C ILE A 151 11.38 -7.17 2.32
N ALA A 152 10.52 -8.14 1.99
CA ALA A 152 10.36 -8.67 0.64
C ALA A 152 9.03 -8.22 0.04
N HIS A 153 9.03 -7.89 -1.24
CA HIS A 153 7.82 -7.83 -2.06
C HIS A 153 7.52 -9.24 -2.52
N VAL A 154 6.35 -9.74 -2.14
CA VAL A 154 5.99 -11.14 -2.33
C VAL A 154 4.81 -11.23 -3.29
N PHE A 155 4.94 -12.11 -4.27
CA PHE A 155 3.88 -12.41 -5.22
C PHE A 155 3.94 -13.87 -5.63
N THR A 156 2.95 -14.32 -6.38
CA THR A 156 2.80 -15.73 -6.74
C THR A 156 2.77 -15.90 -8.25
N SER A 157 3.30 -17.03 -8.72
CA SER A 157 3.19 -17.46 -10.11
C SER A 157 2.55 -18.83 -10.19
N PHE A 158 1.60 -18.99 -11.11
CA PHE A 158 0.80 -20.20 -11.31
C PHE A 158 1.21 -20.85 -12.63
N GLY A 159 1.70 -22.09 -12.57
CA GLY A 159 2.15 -22.84 -13.73
C GLY A 159 1.09 -23.82 -14.23
N PHE A 160 0.69 -23.71 -15.50
CA PHE A 160 -0.30 -24.57 -16.16
C PHE A 160 0.34 -25.58 -17.14
N GLY A 161 1.67 -25.71 -17.12
CA GLY A 161 2.46 -26.58 -18.00
C GLY A 161 2.92 -25.88 -19.30
N ALA A 162 3.83 -26.52 -20.06
CA ALA A 162 4.30 -26.02 -21.36
C ALA A 162 4.83 -24.56 -21.38
N ASN A 163 5.53 -24.13 -20.32
CA ASN A 163 5.99 -22.74 -20.10
C ASN A 163 4.88 -21.70 -20.01
N ASP A 164 3.68 -22.13 -19.58
CA ASP A 164 2.54 -21.28 -19.33
C ASP A 164 2.47 -20.90 -17.85
N TYR A 165 2.91 -19.67 -17.55
CA TYR A 165 2.96 -19.14 -16.20
C TYR A 165 2.23 -17.81 -16.11
N LEU A 166 1.45 -17.67 -15.05
CA LEU A 166 0.69 -16.47 -14.74
C LEU A 166 1.14 -15.94 -13.38
N ALA A 167 1.74 -14.76 -13.36
CA ALA A 167 2.10 -14.08 -12.13
C ALA A 167 0.98 -13.15 -11.67
N ILE A 168 0.67 -13.21 -10.37
CA ILE A 168 -0.27 -12.31 -9.70
C ILE A 168 0.45 -11.66 -8.53
N SER A 169 0.53 -10.33 -8.60
CA SER A 169 1.18 -9.49 -7.61
C SER A 169 0.21 -8.44 -7.07
N ILE A 170 0.23 -8.22 -5.76
CA ILE A 170 -0.47 -7.09 -5.14
C ILE A 170 0.47 -5.91 -5.19
N GLU A 171 0.06 -4.85 -5.87
CA GLU A 171 0.91 -3.69 -6.13
C GLU A 171 0.22 -2.41 -5.69
N ARG A 172 1.04 -1.40 -5.48
CA ARG A 172 0.58 -0.02 -5.36
C ARG A 172 0.15 0.51 -6.73
N ARG A 173 -0.99 1.21 -6.78
CA ARG A 173 -1.50 1.90 -7.96
C ARG A 173 -1.23 3.40 -7.82
N ASP A 174 -0.39 3.93 -8.71
CA ASP A 174 0.07 5.32 -8.67
C ASP A 174 -0.63 6.21 -9.69
N GLU A 175 -1.01 7.42 -9.26
CA GLU A 175 -1.41 8.49 -10.15
C GLU A 175 -0.20 9.08 -10.89
N ARG A 176 -0.44 9.74 -12.03
CA ARG A 176 0.60 10.51 -12.73
C ARG A 176 1.11 11.63 -11.83
N GLY A 177 2.43 11.76 -11.78
CA GLY A 177 3.11 12.73 -10.93
C GLY A 177 3.30 12.27 -9.47
N GLU A 178 2.85 11.07 -9.11
CA GLU A 178 3.16 10.49 -7.80
C GLU A 178 4.48 9.72 -7.80
N ASP A 179 5.33 10.04 -6.83
CA ASP A 179 6.54 9.28 -6.54
C ASP A 179 6.33 8.29 -5.39
N TYR A 180 7.22 7.31 -5.32
CA TYR A 180 7.28 6.37 -4.21
C TYR A 180 7.65 7.06 -2.89
N SER A 181 6.87 6.77 -1.84
CA SER A 181 7.17 7.17 -0.47
C SER A 181 6.56 6.19 0.53
N THR A 182 7.42 5.51 1.28
CA THR A 182 6.99 4.60 2.36
C THR A 182 6.09 5.32 3.38
N LEU A 183 6.43 6.55 3.75
CA LEU A 183 5.66 7.31 4.74
C LEU A 183 4.27 7.69 4.21
N LYS A 184 4.15 8.15 2.96
CA LYS A 184 2.85 8.43 2.35
C LYS A 184 1.97 7.17 2.31
N GLY A 185 2.58 6.01 2.02
CA GLY A 185 1.87 4.73 1.98
C GLY A 185 1.20 4.34 3.30
N LEU A 186 1.73 4.80 4.44
CA LEU A 186 1.11 4.58 5.76
C LEU A 186 -0.17 5.41 6.00
N PHE A 187 -0.43 6.42 5.16
CA PHE A 187 -1.50 7.41 5.36
C PHE A 187 -2.48 7.48 4.18
N LYS A 188 -2.84 6.32 3.59
CA LYS A 188 -3.86 6.18 2.53
C LYS A 188 -3.62 7.05 1.30
N GLN A 189 -2.36 7.21 0.89
CA GLN A 189 -2.01 8.01 -0.30
C GLN A 189 -1.91 7.20 -1.59
N TYR A 190 -2.09 5.89 -1.52
CA TYR A 190 -2.06 5.05 -2.71
C TYR A 190 -3.17 4.03 -2.67
N GLU A 191 -3.71 3.73 -3.85
CA GLU A 191 -4.59 2.60 -4.04
C GLU A 191 -3.80 1.29 -4.15
N LEU A 192 -4.45 0.20 -3.77
CA LEU A 192 -3.93 -1.16 -3.90
C LEU A 192 -4.63 -1.81 -5.09
N PHE A 193 -3.88 -2.49 -5.95
CA PHE A 193 -4.46 -3.25 -7.05
C PHE A 193 -3.69 -4.54 -7.32
N TYR A 194 -4.28 -5.42 -8.13
CA TYR A 194 -3.62 -6.62 -8.59
C TYR A 194 -3.00 -6.38 -9.96
N VAL A 195 -1.72 -6.68 -10.10
CA VAL A 195 -1.09 -6.91 -11.40
C VAL A 195 -1.20 -8.40 -11.69
N VAL A 196 -1.98 -8.74 -12.71
CA VAL A 196 -2.02 -10.07 -13.31
C VAL A 196 -1.21 -10.00 -14.60
N ALA A 197 -0.12 -10.73 -14.69
CA ALA A 197 0.87 -10.55 -15.75
C ALA A 197 1.56 -11.85 -16.17
N ASP A 198 2.14 -11.83 -17.37
CA ASP A 198 3.15 -12.81 -17.77
C ASP A 198 4.41 -12.65 -16.90
N GLU A 199 5.07 -13.75 -16.53
CA GLU A 199 6.34 -13.69 -15.79
C GLU A 199 7.42 -12.87 -16.53
N ARG A 200 7.44 -12.95 -17.86
CA ARG A 200 8.38 -12.22 -18.73
C ARG A 200 8.16 -10.71 -18.71
N ASP A 201 7.03 -10.25 -18.18
CA ASP A 201 6.79 -8.86 -17.82
C ASP A 201 7.24 -8.62 -16.37
N VAL A 202 6.52 -9.20 -15.39
CA VAL A 202 6.59 -8.71 -14.00
C VAL A 202 7.85 -9.17 -13.25
N ILE A 203 8.40 -10.34 -13.57
CA ILE A 203 9.67 -10.82 -13.00
C ILE A 203 10.83 -10.17 -13.74
N ARG A 204 10.78 -10.16 -15.08
CA ARG A 204 11.84 -9.60 -15.91
C ARG A 204 12.07 -8.11 -15.67
N LEU A 205 11.01 -7.34 -15.42
CA LEU A 205 11.10 -5.93 -15.02
C LEU A 205 12.09 -5.77 -13.85
N ARG A 206 11.94 -6.61 -12.84
CA ARG A 206 12.71 -6.57 -11.60
C ARG A 206 14.14 -7.06 -11.78
N THR A 207 14.33 -8.16 -12.50
CA THR A 207 15.66 -8.78 -12.65
C THR A 207 16.55 -8.10 -13.68
N ASN A 208 15.98 -7.41 -14.69
CA ASN A 208 16.76 -6.91 -15.83
C ASN A 208 16.77 -5.38 -15.97
N TYR A 209 15.67 -4.72 -15.62
CA TYR A 209 15.44 -3.32 -15.95
C TYR A 209 15.51 -2.38 -14.74
N ARG A 210 15.06 -2.83 -13.55
CA ARG A 210 15.22 -2.10 -12.29
C ARG A 210 16.61 -2.30 -11.73
N ARG A 211 17.39 -1.22 -11.65
CA ARG A 211 18.81 -1.27 -11.23
C ARG A 211 19.17 -0.30 -10.12
N GLU A 212 18.27 0.59 -9.74
CA GLU A 212 18.54 1.66 -8.78
C GLU A 212 17.38 1.84 -7.79
N PRO A 213 17.39 1.10 -6.66
CA PRO A 213 18.32 0.03 -6.32
C PRO A 213 18.06 -1.27 -7.12
N PRO A 214 19.06 -2.16 -7.26
CA PRO A 214 18.84 -3.47 -7.86
C PRO A 214 17.89 -4.32 -6.99
N GLU A 215 17.15 -5.21 -7.64
CA GLU A 215 16.25 -6.15 -6.96
C GLU A 215 16.85 -7.56 -6.95
N ASP A 216 17.00 -8.16 -5.76
CA ASP A 216 17.32 -9.59 -5.63
C ASP A 216 16.02 -10.40 -5.65
N VAL A 217 15.83 -11.20 -6.70
CA VAL A 217 14.60 -11.98 -6.90
C VAL A 217 14.86 -13.47 -6.68
N TYR A 218 14.07 -14.08 -5.80
CA TYR A 218 14.11 -15.51 -5.51
C TYR A 218 12.77 -16.15 -5.81
N LEU A 219 12.81 -17.40 -6.28
CA LEU A 219 11.64 -18.20 -6.60
C LEU A 219 11.64 -19.48 -5.78
N TYR A 220 10.52 -19.77 -5.12
CA TYR A 220 10.34 -20.94 -4.27
C TYR A 220 9.13 -21.74 -4.73
N ARG A 221 9.36 -22.97 -5.18
CA ARG A 221 8.29 -23.92 -5.51
C ARG A 221 7.54 -24.30 -4.24
N LEU A 222 6.24 -23.99 -4.19
CA LEU A 222 5.41 -24.39 -3.07
C LEU A 222 5.10 -25.88 -3.15
N GLN A 223 5.21 -26.56 -2.02
CA GLN A 223 4.75 -27.93 -1.86
C GLN A 223 3.37 -27.91 -1.23
N GLY A 224 2.35 -28.25 -2.01
CA GLY A 224 1.00 -28.48 -1.53
C GLY A 224 0.80 -29.96 -1.23
N SER A 225 0.04 -30.27 -0.18
CA SER A 225 -0.66 -31.56 -0.08
C SER A 225 -2.08 -31.36 -0.58
N THR A 226 -2.52 -32.25 -1.48
CA THR A 226 -3.91 -32.34 -1.93
C THR A 226 -4.75 -33.07 -0.90
#